data_AF-A0A6A6RDK7-F1
#
_entry.id   AF-A0A6A6RDK7-F1
#
_cell.length_a   1.000
_cell.length_b   1.000
_cell.length_c   1.000
_cell.angle_alpha   90.00
_cell.angle_beta   90.00
_cell.angle_gamma   90.00
#
_symmetry.space_group_name_H-M   'P 1'
#
loop_
_entity.id
_entity.type
_entity.pdbx_description
1 polymer ?
#
loop_
_entity_poly.entity_id
_entity_poly.type
_entity_poly.pdbx_seq_one_letter_code
_entity_poly.pdbx_strand_id
1 'polypeptide(L)'
;MLLSPSLLTLVILVTGQLAAGHGAIIKAVGDAGGNGTALGIDASTPRDGTRRNPFQQDTTRFQGDAEEACGETLGAGDNDPETGTAQVLATSGGTLPQITPGGEVQMTLHQVNGDGAGPYTCMIDATGTGTQWESMQVTANVPGKKGRDNDGATTDFPLTAAVAANQTCTGTVAGQSNVCMVRCENPARAGPFGGCVPVQMADTKAKRNIGQRFTKKIHSL
;
A
#
# COMPACT_ATOMS: atom_id res chain seq x y z
N MET A 1 25.54 -58.72 32.01
CA MET A 1 25.05 -57.34 32.11
C MET A 1 25.68 -56.56 30.96
N LEU A 2 24.96 -56.39 29.85
CA LEU A 2 25.41 -55.59 28.71
C LEU A 2 24.38 -54.47 28.53
N LEU A 3 24.85 -53.23 28.71
CA LEU A 3 24.03 -52.02 28.65
C LEU A 3 23.65 -51.71 27.20
N SER A 4 22.35 -51.53 26.94
CA SER A 4 21.84 -50.95 25.69
C SER A 4 22.05 -49.43 25.71
N PRO A 5 22.64 -48.81 24.69
CA PRO A 5 22.64 -47.36 24.58
C PRO A 5 21.32 -46.90 23.99
N SER A 6 20.51 -46.21 24.80
CA SER A 6 19.33 -45.46 24.34
C SER A 6 19.78 -44.34 23.41
N LEU A 7 19.46 -44.49 22.12
CA LEU A 7 19.70 -43.45 21.12
C LEU A 7 18.62 -42.37 21.27
N LEU A 8 18.89 -41.34 22.09
CA LEU A 8 18.08 -40.12 22.10
C LEU A 8 18.25 -39.41 20.75
N THR A 9 17.24 -39.52 19.89
CA THR A 9 17.14 -38.75 18.65
C THR A 9 16.61 -37.35 19.00
N LEU A 10 17.51 -36.38 19.10
CA LEU A 10 17.15 -34.97 19.21
C LEU A 10 16.74 -34.46 17.83
N VAL A 11 15.43 -34.45 17.54
CA VAL A 11 14.87 -33.80 16.35
C VAL A 11 14.90 -32.29 16.58
N ILE A 12 15.94 -31.62 16.08
CA ILE A 12 16.00 -30.15 16.02
C ILE A 12 15.07 -29.71 14.89
N LEU A 13 13.87 -29.26 15.24
CA LEU A 13 12.94 -28.63 14.31
C LEU A 13 13.45 -27.21 14.02
N VAL A 14 14.30 -27.04 13.01
CA VAL A 14 14.67 -25.70 12.51
C VAL A 14 13.44 -25.10 11.83
N THR A 15 12.64 -24.34 12.57
CA THR A 15 11.57 -23.50 12.00
C THR A 15 12.19 -22.26 11.36
N GLY A 16 12.88 -22.45 10.23
CA GLY A 16 13.27 -21.35 9.37
C GLY A 16 12.04 -20.89 8.59
N GLN A 17 11.22 -19.99 9.17
CA GLN A 17 10.25 -19.24 8.38
C GLN A 17 11.02 -18.22 7.52
N LEU A 18 11.64 -18.71 6.44
CA LEU A 18 12.09 -17.89 5.32
C LEU A 18 10.94 -17.76 4.32
N ALA A 19 9.78 -17.30 4.78
CA ALA A 19 8.70 -16.89 3.88
C ALA A 19 8.95 -15.42 3.55
N ALA A 20 9.74 -15.21 2.50
CA ALA A 20 9.91 -13.90 1.90
C ALA A 20 8.91 -13.83 0.73
N GLY A 21 7.80 -13.12 0.94
CA GLY A 21 6.73 -12.90 -0.01
C GLY A 21 6.26 -11.49 0.03
N HIS A 22 6.11 -10.81 -1.10
CA HIS A 22 5.99 -9.35 -1.02
C HIS A 22 5.33 -8.72 -2.23
N GLY A 23 4.36 -7.85 -1.96
CA GLY A 23 3.83 -6.87 -2.89
C GLY A 23 3.99 -5.48 -2.29
N ALA A 24 4.59 -4.57 -3.04
CA ALA A 24 4.81 -3.18 -2.63
C ALA A 24 3.99 -2.24 -3.52
N ILE A 25 3.21 -1.33 -2.93
CA ILE A 25 2.49 -0.31 -3.70
C ILE A 25 3.45 0.84 -3.99
N ILE A 26 4.15 0.75 -5.10
CA ILE A 26 5.25 1.67 -5.48
C ILE A 26 4.78 2.92 -6.20
N LYS A 27 3.50 2.99 -6.56
CA LYS A 27 2.87 4.16 -7.17
C LYS A 27 1.38 4.19 -6.86
N ALA A 28 0.86 5.39 -6.65
CA ALA A 28 -0.57 5.66 -6.53
C ALA A 28 -0.91 6.98 -7.20
N VAL A 29 -2.04 7.02 -7.90
CA VAL A 29 -2.61 8.21 -8.55
C VAL A 29 -4.12 8.18 -8.28
N GLY A 30 -4.71 9.32 -7.94
CA GLY A 30 -6.16 9.41 -7.80
C GLY A 30 -6.80 9.88 -9.11
N ASP A 31 -8.11 9.72 -9.24
CA ASP A 31 -8.87 10.13 -10.42
C ASP A 31 -8.76 11.63 -10.75
N ALA A 32 -8.44 12.47 -9.76
CA ALA A 32 -8.16 13.89 -9.95
C ALA A 32 -6.65 14.22 -10.05
N GLY A 33 -5.79 13.22 -10.19
CA GLY A 33 -4.35 13.35 -10.37
C GLY A 33 -3.55 13.16 -9.09
N GLY A 34 -2.45 13.91 -8.96
CA GLY A 34 -1.47 13.72 -7.90
C GLY A 34 -0.60 12.48 -8.12
N ASN A 35 0.28 12.21 -7.17
CA ASN A 35 1.15 11.04 -7.16
C ASN A 35 1.46 10.66 -5.72
N GLY A 36 1.81 9.40 -5.48
CA GLY A 36 2.16 8.90 -4.16
C GLY A 36 2.69 7.47 -4.23
N THR A 37 3.00 6.92 -3.06
CA THR A 37 3.34 5.51 -2.84
C THR A 37 2.60 5.05 -1.58
N ALA A 38 2.71 3.76 -1.24
CA ALA A 38 2.43 3.37 0.13
C ALA A 38 3.46 3.97 1.11
N LEU A 39 3.06 4.05 2.38
CA LEU A 39 3.94 4.33 3.52
C LEU A 39 5.09 3.30 3.55
N GLY A 40 6.26 3.73 4.00
CA GLY A 40 7.44 2.88 4.16
C GLY A 40 8.19 2.55 2.86
N ILE A 41 7.64 2.90 1.68
CA ILE A 41 8.29 2.66 0.39
C ILE A 41 9.58 3.48 0.26
N ASP A 42 10.68 2.79 -0.05
CA ASP A 42 11.99 3.39 -0.28
C ASP A 42 12.35 3.26 -1.76
N ALA A 43 12.54 4.40 -2.43
CA ALA A 43 12.91 4.46 -3.84
C ALA A 43 14.30 3.86 -4.12
N SER A 44 15.16 3.77 -3.10
CA SER A 44 16.50 3.17 -3.20
C SER A 44 16.49 1.64 -3.11
N THR A 45 15.37 1.03 -2.67
CA THR A 45 15.23 -0.43 -2.63
C THR A 45 15.18 -0.98 -4.06
N PRO A 46 16.14 -1.81 -4.48
CA PRO A 46 16.07 -2.47 -5.80
C PRO A 46 14.89 -3.45 -5.81
N ARG A 47 14.21 -3.59 -6.95
CA ARG A 47 13.02 -4.44 -7.12
C ARG A 47 13.15 -5.39 -8.32
N ASP A 48 14.38 -5.72 -8.66
CA ASP A 48 14.79 -6.58 -9.78
C ASP A 48 15.23 -7.98 -9.31
N GLY A 49 14.91 -8.35 -8.07
CA GLY A 49 15.26 -9.64 -7.49
C GLY A 49 14.29 -10.11 -6.41
N THR A 50 14.45 -11.37 -5.99
CA THR A 50 13.47 -12.09 -5.16
C THR A 50 13.96 -12.46 -3.75
N ARG A 51 15.17 -12.01 -3.39
CA ARG A 51 15.75 -12.27 -2.06
C ARG A 51 15.28 -11.23 -1.05
N ARG A 52 15.12 -11.64 0.21
CA ARG A 52 14.79 -10.75 1.33
C ARG A 52 15.63 -9.47 1.37
N ASN A 53 16.95 -9.65 1.30
CA ASN A 53 17.89 -8.53 1.23
C ASN A 53 18.54 -8.54 -0.16
N PRO A 54 18.58 -7.41 -0.88
CA PRO A 54 18.02 -6.10 -0.53
C PRO A 54 16.55 -5.87 -0.97
N PHE A 55 15.92 -6.80 -1.69
CA PHE A 55 14.79 -6.45 -2.57
C PHE A 55 13.42 -6.27 -1.88
N GLN A 56 13.34 -6.49 -0.57
CA GLN A 56 12.07 -6.62 0.17
C GLN A 56 12.08 -5.80 1.47
N GLN A 57 12.99 -4.83 1.59
CA GLN A 57 13.14 -4.09 2.85
C GLN A 57 11.97 -3.15 3.13
N ASP A 58 11.31 -2.66 2.10
CA ASP A 58 10.29 -1.60 2.18
C ASP A 58 8.87 -2.11 1.89
N THR A 59 8.73 -3.41 1.71
CA THR A 59 7.43 -4.07 1.49
C THR A 59 6.71 -4.20 2.82
N THR A 60 5.49 -3.68 2.88
CA THR A 60 4.68 -3.73 4.10
C THR A 60 4.10 -5.12 4.32
N ARG A 61 4.17 -5.61 5.57
CA ARG A 61 3.42 -6.75 6.07
C ARG A 61 2.45 -6.29 7.16
N PHE A 62 1.25 -6.85 7.18
CA PHE A 62 0.25 -6.61 8.23
C PHE A 62 0.26 -7.78 9.22
N GLN A 63 1.12 -7.69 10.23
CA GLN A 63 1.27 -8.70 11.28
C GLN A 63 1.68 -8.03 12.59
N GLY A 64 1.53 -8.76 13.70
CA GLY A 64 1.97 -8.30 15.02
C GLY A 64 1.15 -7.11 15.49
N ASP A 65 1.78 -6.20 16.23
CA ASP A 65 1.09 -5.06 16.85
C ASP A 65 0.53 -4.08 15.82
N ALA A 66 1.09 -4.04 14.60
CA ALA A 66 0.65 -3.18 13.50
C ALA A 66 -0.32 -3.88 12.52
N GLU A 67 -0.77 -5.11 12.80
CA GLU A 67 -1.63 -5.91 11.90
C GLU A 67 -2.93 -5.21 11.53
N GLU A 68 -3.57 -4.54 12.49
CA GLU A 68 -4.85 -3.84 12.28
C GLU A 68 -4.68 -2.40 11.81
N ALA A 69 -3.43 -1.89 11.75
CA ALA A 69 -3.09 -0.53 11.38
C ALA A 69 -2.47 -0.46 9.97
N CYS A 70 -1.40 0.32 9.79
CA CYS A 70 -0.69 0.44 8.52
C CYS A 70 0.47 -0.55 8.32
N GLY A 71 0.55 -1.58 9.17
CA GLY A 71 1.58 -2.62 9.07
C GLY A 71 2.98 -2.09 9.34
N GLU A 72 3.97 -2.92 9.04
CA GLU A 72 5.38 -2.64 9.24
C GLU A 72 6.20 -3.07 8.01
N THR A 73 7.34 -2.42 7.81
CA THR A 73 8.35 -2.84 6.83
C THR A 73 9.53 -3.51 7.53
N LEU A 74 10.27 -4.36 6.81
CA LEU A 74 11.44 -5.01 7.37
C LEU A 74 12.59 -4.04 7.67
N GLY A 75 12.70 -2.96 6.87
CA GLY A 75 13.78 -2.00 6.94
C GLY A 75 13.52 -0.84 7.91
N ALA A 76 12.27 -0.35 7.99
CA ALA A 76 11.92 0.84 8.77
C ALA A 76 11.02 0.56 9.99
N GLY A 77 10.50 -0.67 10.15
CA GLY A 77 9.57 -1.01 11.22
C GLY A 77 8.15 -0.51 10.93
N ASP A 78 7.39 -0.22 11.99
CA ASP A 78 5.99 0.21 11.92
C ASP A 78 5.80 1.44 11.03
N ASN A 79 4.79 1.38 10.16
CA ASN A 79 4.39 2.51 9.34
C ASN A 79 3.55 3.49 10.17
N ASP A 80 4.12 4.65 10.47
CA ASP A 80 3.40 5.75 11.12
C ASP A 80 2.76 6.68 10.06
N PRO A 81 1.44 6.94 10.13
CA PRO A 81 0.74 7.78 9.16
C PRO A 81 1.32 9.19 9.01
N GLU A 82 1.74 9.84 10.10
CA GLU A 82 2.25 11.21 10.06
C GLU A 82 3.60 11.29 9.34
N THR A 83 4.59 10.56 9.85
CA THR A 83 5.95 10.56 9.30
C THR A 83 6.01 9.88 7.92
N GLY A 84 5.25 8.80 7.72
CA GLY A 84 5.16 8.13 6.43
C GLY A 84 4.50 9.00 5.37
N THR A 85 3.42 9.73 5.69
CA THR A 85 2.79 10.66 4.73
C THR A 85 3.73 11.82 4.41
N ALA A 86 4.48 12.33 5.39
CA ALA A 86 5.50 13.35 5.15
C ALA A 86 6.59 12.85 4.18
N GLN A 87 7.00 11.59 4.30
CA GLN A 87 7.94 10.96 3.37
C GLN A 87 7.34 10.82 1.96
N VAL A 88 6.09 10.35 1.84
CA VAL A 88 5.39 10.24 0.55
C VAL A 88 5.32 11.61 -0.15
N LEU A 89 4.98 12.66 0.59
CA LEU A 89 4.98 14.03 0.06
C LEU A 89 6.37 14.47 -0.43
N ALA A 90 7.42 14.18 0.35
CA ALA A 90 8.79 14.55 0.01
C ALA A 90 9.27 13.86 -1.29
N THR A 91 8.90 12.59 -1.50
CA THR A 91 9.31 11.82 -2.68
C THR A 91 8.40 12.01 -3.89
N SER A 92 7.16 12.47 -3.69
CA SER A 92 6.14 12.59 -4.74
C SER A 92 5.89 14.03 -5.21
N GLY A 93 6.79 14.96 -4.89
CA GLY A 93 6.71 16.36 -5.36
C GLY A 93 5.72 17.24 -4.60
N GLY A 94 5.40 16.89 -3.35
CA GLY A 94 4.60 17.70 -2.43
C GLY A 94 3.08 17.59 -2.60
N THR A 95 2.60 16.63 -3.39
CA THR A 95 1.16 16.34 -3.56
C THR A 95 0.88 14.87 -3.25
N LEU A 96 -0.26 14.56 -2.65
CA LEU A 96 -0.78 13.20 -2.51
C LEU A 96 -1.65 12.81 -3.73
N PRO A 97 -1.95 11.52 -3.94
CA PRO A 97 -2.99 11.08 -4.86
C PRO A 97 -4.31 11.80 -4.56
N GLN A 98 -4.87 12.48 -5.55
CA GLN A 98 -6.07 13.31 -5.41
C GLN A 98 -7.30 12.51 -5.86
N ILE A 99 -8.18 12.17 -4.93
CA ILE A 99 -9.39 11.40 -5.18
C ILE A 99 -10.65 12.27 -5.12
N THR A 100 -11.73 11.83 -5.76
CA THR A 100 -13.06 12.45 -5.63
C THR A 100 -14.13 11.46 -5.13
N PRO A 101 -15.24 11.92 -4.53
CA PRO A 101 -16.33 11.03 -4.18
C PRO A 101 -16.88 10.35 -5.45
N GLY A 102 -16.95 9.02 -5.45
CA GLY A 102 -17.36 8.24 -6.62
C GLY A 102 -16.25 8.05 -7.66
N GLY A 103 -15.05 8.55 -7.40
CA GLY A 103 -13.86 8.37 -8.21
C GLY A 103 -13.13 7.06 -7.89
N GLU A 104 -11.81 7.06 -8.00
CA GLU A 104 -10.98 5.89 -7.78
C GLU A 104 -9.52 6.27 -7.46
N VAL A 105 -8.82 5.34 -6.81
CA VAL A 105 -7.37 5.35 -6.66
C VAL A 105 -6.77 4.23 -7.51
N GLN A 106 -5.87 4.58 -8.43
CA GLN A 106 -5.11 3.66 -9.26
C GLN A 106 -3.73 3.48 -8.66
N MET A 107 -3.35 2.23 -8.42
CA MET A 107 -2.07 1.85 -7.82
C MET A 107 -1.28 0.95 -8.76
N THR A 108 0.03 1.02 -8.63
CA THR A 108 0.97 0.03 -9.19
C THR A 108 1.52 -0.78 -8.04
N LEU A 109 1.16 -2.05 -8.00
CA LEU A 109 1.73 -3.02 -7.09
C LEU A 109 2.91 -3.70 -7.77
N HIS A 110 4.09 -3.56 -7.22
CA HIS A 110 5.23 -4.39 -7.58
C HIS A 110 5.18 -5.69 -6.79
N GLN A 111 4.94 -6.80 -7.46
CA GLN A 111 5.06 -8.13 -6.88
C GLN A 111 6.53 -8.52 -6.90
N VAL A 112 7.20 -8.53 -5.73
CA VAL A 112 8.60 -8.95 -5.64
C VAL A 112 8.70 -10.47 -5.78
N ASN A 113 7.87 -11.21 -5.03
CA ASN A 113 7.94 -12.66 -4.89
C ASN A 113 6.60 -13.34 -5.13
N GLY A 114 6.62 -14.68 -5.22
CA GLY A 114 5.43 -15.48 -5.56
C GLY A 114 4.22 -15.24 -4.66
N ASP A 115 4.43 -15.01 -3.36
CA ASP A 115 3.37 -14.75 -2.37
C ASP A 115 3.05 -13.26 -2.16
N GLY A 116 3.58 -12.39 -3.03
CA GLY A 116 3.13 -11.00 -3.19
C GLY A 116 2.00 -10.82 -4.20
N ALA A 117 1.44 -11.91 -4.70
CA ALA A 117 0.40 -11.88 -5.72
C ALA A 117 -0.97 -11.60 -5.10
N GLY A 118 -2.01 -11.54 -5.93
CA GLY A 118 -3.38 -11.28 -5.51
C GLY A 118 -4.26 -12.52 -5.26
N PRO A 119 -5.59 -12.33 -5.21
CA PRO A 119 -6.27 -11.03 -5.30
C PRO A 119 -6.09 -10.21 -4.01
N TYR A 120 -6.00 -8.89 -4.15
CA TYR A 120 -5.97 -7.93 -3.05
C TYR A 120 -7.38 -7.50 -2.65
N THR A 121 -7.55 -7.20 -1.37
CA THR A 121 -8.69 -6.44 -0.83
C THR A 121 -8.21 -5.04 -0.45
N CYS A 122 -9.06 -4.04 -0.62
CA CYS A 122 -8.76 -2.67 -0.23
C CYS A 122 -9.83 -2.10 0.70
N MET A 123 -9.42 -1.20 1.57
CA MET A 123 -10.26 -0.50 2.53
C MET A 123 -9.74 0.93 2.74
N ILE A 124 -10.59 1.82 3.21
CA ILE A 124 -10.30 3.22 3.42
C ILE A 124 -10.66 3.65 4.83
N ASP A 125 -9.79 4.45 5.44
CA ASP A 125 -10.01 5.17 6.68
C ASP A 125 -10.21 6.65 6.40
N ALA A 126 -11.39 7.15 6.74
CA ALA A 126 -11.77 8.55 6.55
C ALA A 126 -10.92 9.52 7.39
N THR A 127 -10.34 9.06 8.50
CA THR A 127 -9.61 9.90 9.45
C THR A 127 -8.13 10.09 9.08
N GLY A 128 -7.61 9.30 8.14
CA GLY A 128 -6.20 9.31 7.76
C GLY A 128 -5.25 8.69 8.81
N THR A 129 -5.78 8.21 9.93
CA THR A 129 -5.00 7.60 11.03
C THR A 129 -4.67 6.14 10.78
N GLY A 130 -5.33 5.49 9.81
CA GLY A 130 -5.12 4.09 9.49
C GLY A 130 -5.59 3.15 10.60
N THR A 131 -6.71 3.46 11.25
CA THR A 131 -7.26 2.65 12.36
C THR A 131 -8.75 2.31 12.22
N GLN A 132 -9.49 2.96 11.32
CA GLN A 132 -10.93 2.77 11.15
C GLN A 132 -11.23 2.46 9.68
N TRP A 133 -11.51 1.19 9.37
CA TRP A 133 -11.53 0.74 7.99
C TRP A 133 -12.94 0.50 7.44
N GLU A 134 -13.23 1.06 6.27
CA GLU A 134 -14.39 0.76 5.43
C GLU A 134 -13.97 0.06 4.14
N SER A 135 -14.64 -1.02 3.75
CA SER A 135 -14.27 -1.77 2.54
C SER A 135 -14.44 -0.96 1.25
N MET A 136 -13.48 -1.07 0.34
CA MET A 136 -13.55 -0.51 -1.01
C MET A 136 -13.81 -1.61 -2.05
N GLN A 137 -14.50 -1.26 -3.13
CA GLN A 137 -14.61 -2.14 -4.29
C GLN A 137 -13.31 -2.11 -5.10
N VAL A 138 -12.64 -3.25 -5.25
CA VAL A 138 -11.48 -3.39 -6.14
C VAL A 138 -11.97 -3.64 -7.57
N THR A 139 -11.67 -2.72 -8.49
CA THR A 139 -12.15 -2.73 -9.89
C THR A 139 -11.12 -3.28 -10.88
N ALA A 140 -9.82 -3.21 -10.55
CA ALA A 140 -8.74 -3.93 -11.22
C ALA A 140 -7.86 -4.57 -10.15
N ASN A 141 -7.55 -5.85 -10.29
CA ASN A 141 -6.87 -6.62 -9.25
C ASN A 141 -5.63 -7.34 -9.78
N VAL A 142 -4.68 -7.57 -8.88
CA VAL A 142 -3.43 -8.28 -9.16
C VAL A 142 -3.75 -9.76 -9.39
N PRO A 143 -3.19 -10.40 -10.43
CA PRO A 143 -3.34 -11.84 -10.67
C PRO A 143 -2.85 -12.68 -9.48
N GLY A 144 -3.33 -13.92 -9.41
CA GLY A 144 -2.90 -14.88 -8.41
C GLY A 144 -4.04 -15.56 -7.68
N LYS A 145 -3.70 -16.54 -6.86
CA LYS A 145 -4.65 -17.33 -6.08
C LYS A 145 -4.18 -17.46 -4.65
N LYS A 146 -4.99 -16.95 -3.71
CA LYS A 146 -4.67 -16.94 -2.27
C LYS A 146 -3.32 -16.26 -2.00
N GLY A 147 -3.08 -15.15 -2.68
CA GLY A 147 -1.86 -14.37 -2.56
C GLY A 147 -0.68 -14.93 -3.34
N ARG A 148 -0.86 -15.98 -4.18
CA ARG A 148 0.26 -16.70 -4.81
C ARG A 148 0.20 -16.72 -6.34
N ASP A 149 1.33 -16.38 -6.95
CA ASP A 149 1.65 -16.53 -8.36
C ASP A 149 3.18 -16.43 -8.57
N ASN A 150 3.89 -17.52 -8.85
CA ASN A 150 5.34 -17.46 -9.03
C ASN A 150 5.76 -16.80 -10.36
N ASP A 151 4.89 -16.85 -11.37
CA ASP A 151 5.20 -16.33 -12.70
C ASP A 151 5.12 -14.80 -12.75
N GLY A 152 4.40 -14.20 -11.78
CA GLY A 152 4.31 -12.75 -11.58
C GLY A 152 5.44 -12.14 -10.73
N ALA A 153 6.46 -12.90 -10.33
CA ALA A 153 7.56 -12.35 -9.54
C ALA A 153 8.31 -11.24 -10.30
N THR A 154 8.85 -10.26 -9.57
CA THR A 154 9.54 -9.08 -10.10
C THR A 154 8.75 -8.32 -11.18
N THR A 155 7.43 -8.23 -11.03
CA THR A 155 6.53 -7.64 -12.04
C THR A 155 5.60 -6.61 -11.42
N ASP A 156 5.33 -5.54 -12.17
CA ASP A 156 4.36 -4.51 -11.82
C ASP A 156 2.97 -4.89 -12.33
N PHE A 157 1.97 -4.81 -11.44
CA PHE A 157 0.57 -5.06 -11.75
C PHE A 157 -0.31 -3.87 -11.37
N PRO A 158 -1.37 -3.60 -12.14
CA PRO A 158 -2.37 -2.61 -11.76
C PRO A 158 -3.22 -3.12 -10.60
N LEU A 159 -3.51 -2.22 -9.66
CA LEU A 159 -4.48 -2.42 -8.59
C LEU A 159 -5.33 -1.15 -8.47
N THR A 160 -6.63 -1.24 -8.67
CA THR A 160 -7.53 -0.07 -8.65
C THR A 160 -8.66 -0.30 -7.66
N ALA A 161 -8.90 0.68 -6.79
CA ALA A 161 -9.99 0.66 -5.83
C ALA A 161 -10.91 1.87 -6.02
N ALA A 162 -12.21 1.61 -6.10
CA ALA A 162 -13.24 2.64 -6.25
C ALA A 162 -13.52 3.35 -4.94
N VAL A 163 -13.64 4.68 -5.01
CA VAL A 163 -14.00 5.54 -3.89
C VAL A 163 -15.52 5.65 -3.84
N ALA A 164 -16.13 5.40 -2.67
CA ALA A 164 -17.57 5.49 -2.53
C ALA A 164 -18.09 6.91 -2.84
N ALA A 165 -19.30 7.02 -3.39
CA ALA A 165 -19.89 8.31 -3.77
C ALA A 165 -20.13 9.25 -2.58
N ASN A 166 -20.26 8.70 -1.37
CA ASN A 166 -20.42 9.41 -0.11
C ASN A 166 -19.12 9.48 0.72
N GLN A 167 -17.98 9.02 0.17
CA GLN A 167 -16.70 9.08 0.88
C GLN A 167 -16.34 10.53 1.20
N THR A 168 -15.94 10.75 2.44
CA THR A 168 -15.28 11.99 2.87
C THR A 168 -13.97 11.66 3.56
N CYS A 169 -13.02 12.58 3.51
CA CYS A 169 -11.76 12.48 4.25
C CYS A 169 -11.68 13.66 5.21
N THR A 170 -11.46 13.37 6.48
CA THR A 170 -11.47 14.35 7.58
C THR A 170 -10.10 14.51 8.23
N GLY A 171 -9.16 13.63 7.88
CA GLY A 171 -7.81 13.63 8.43
C GLY A 171 -7.04 14.91 8.13
N THR A 172 -6.24 15.32 9.12
CA THR A 172 -5.11 16.22 8.92
C THR A 172 -3.85 15.44 9.23
N VAL A 173 -3.04 15.16 8.21
CA VAL A 173 -1.85 14.30 8.30
C VAL A 173 -0.70 14.96 7.55
N ALA A 174 0.48 15.04 8.15
CA ALA A 174 1.67 15.70 7.61
C ALA A 174 1.39 17.15 7.13
N GLY A 175 0.50 17.85 7.86
CA GLY A 175 0.06 19.20 7.51
C GLY A 175 -0.89 19.30 6.32
N GLN A 176 -1.29 18.19 5.70
CA GLN A 176 -2.31 18.14 4.64
C GLN A 176 -3.69 17.90 5.25
N SER A 177 -4.69 18.69 4.85
CA SER A 177 -6.09 18.47 5.23
C SER A 177 -6.82 17.58 4.23
N ASN A 178 -7.95 17.01 4.66
CA ASN A 178 -8.81 16.12 3.88
C ASN A 178 -8.09 14.84 3.43
N VAL A 179 -7.25 14.28 4.30
CA VAL A 179 -6.51 13.04 4.04
C VAL A 179 -7.31 11.83 4.51
N CYS A 180 -7.41 10.81 3.67
CA CYS A 180 -7.80 9.46 4.04
C CYS A 180 -6.57 8.55 3.96
N MET A 181 -6.67 7.37 4.56
CA MET A 181 -5.69 6.30 4.39
C MET A 181 -6.34 5.13 3.64
N VAL A 182 -5.77 4.70 2.52
CA VAL A 182 -6.22 3.51 1.79
C VAL A 182 -5.28 2.36 2.10
N ARG A 183 -5.78 1.28 2.72
CA ARG A 183 -5.02 0.05 2.92
C ARG A 183 -5.43 -0.97 1.88
N CYS A 184 -4.46 -1.57 1.20
CA CYS A 184 -4.69 -2.74 0.37
C CYS A 184 -3.76 -3.87 0.81
N GLU A 185 -4.30 -5.08 0.88
CA GLU A 185 -3.56 -6.26 1.33
C GLU A 185 -4.00 -7.53 0.57
N ASN A 186 -3.08 -8.48 0.44
CA ASN A 186 -3.35 -9.80 -0.11
C ASN A 186 -3.65 -10.83 1.01
N PRO A 187 -4.17 -12.03 0.70
CA PRO A 187 -4.52 -13.02 1.72
C PRO A 187 -3.34 -13.97 2.05
N ALA A 188 -2.09 -13.53 1.87
CA ALA A 188 -0.93 -14.39 2.10
C ALA A 188 -0.75 -14.71 3.58
N ARG A 189 -0.55 -15.99 3.92
CA ARG A 189 -0.40 -16.45 5.32
C ARG A 189 0.94 -16.06 5.97
N ALA A 190 1.97 -15.82 5.15
CA ALA A 190 3.26 -15.36 5.62
C ALA A 190 3.22 -13.93 6.18
N GLY A 191 2.08 -13.26 5.98
CA GLY A 191 1.76 -11.89 6.33
C GLY A 191 0.93 -11.37 5.17
N PRO A 192 -0.30 -10.88 5.37
CA PRO A 192 -0.93 -10.06 4.34
C PRO A 192 0.06 -8.98 3.93
N PHE A 193 0.34 -8.88 2.62
CA PHE A 193 1.30 -7.93 2.06
C PHE A 193 0.58 -6.88 1.25
N GLY A 194 1.10 -5.66 1.21
CA GLY A 194 0.57 -4.57 0.41
C GLY A 194 1.05 -3.22 0.90
N GLY A 195 0.13 -2.37 1.38
CA GLY A 195 0.50 -1.10 1.99
C GLY A 195 -0.66 -0.18 2.30
N CYS A 196 -0.37 0.84 3.10
CA CYS A 196 -1.22 2.00 3.35
C CYS A 196 -0.82 3.14 2.41
N VAL A 197 -1.75 3.71 1.67
CA VAL A 197 -1.54 4.82 0.73
C VAL A 197 -2.32 6.03 1.25
N PRO A 198 -1.65 7.13 1.66
CA PRO A 198 -2.33 8.36 1.99
C PRO A 198 -2.90 8.97 0.71
N VAL A 199 -4.19 9.28 0.71
CA VAL A 199 -4.89 9.93 -0.39
C VAL A 199 -5.58 11.19 0.12
N GLN A 200 -5.81 12.15 -0.75
CA GLN A 200 -6.40 13.43 -0.37
C GLN A 200 -7.64 13.70 -1.21
N MET A 201 -8.73 14.15 -0.57
CA MET A 201 -9.89 14.61 -1.33
C MET A 201 -9.53 15.87 -2.10
N ALA A 202 -9.69 15.82 -3.42
CA ALA A 202 -9.42 16.94 -4.27
C ALA A 202 -10.29 18.14 -3.90
N ASP A 203 -9.65 19.28 -3.65
CA ASP A 203 -10.37 20.52 -3.40
C ASP A 203 -11.20 20.93 -4.63
N THR A 204 -12.52 21.03 -4.46
CA THR A 204 -13.43 21.56 -5.49
C THR A 204 -13.06 22.99 -5.93
N LYS A 205 -12.25 23.71 -5.14
CA LYS A 205 -11.74 25.05 -5.46
C LYS A 205 -10.74 25.06 -6.63
N ALA A 206 -9.91 24.02 -6.77
CA ALA A 206 -8.95 23.95 -7.87
C ALA A 206 -9.66 23.84 -9.24
N LYS A 207 -10.77 23.09 -9.32
CA LYS A 207 -11.61 23.00 -10.52
C LYS A 207 -12.32 24.33 -10.85
N ARG A 208 -12.73 25.12 -9.85
CA ARG A 208 -13.34 26.46 -10.09
C ARG A 208 -12.38 27.47 -10.70
N ASN A 209 -11.11 27.48 -10.30
CA ASN A 209 -10.14 28.47 -10.80
C ASN A 209 -9.78 28.27 -12.29
N ILE A 210 -9.74 27.02 -12.75
CA ILE A 210 -9.53 26.70 -14.17
C ILE A 210 -10.79 27.08 -14.96
N GLY A 211 -11.97 26.66 -14.53
CA GLY A 211 -13.23 26.99 -15.21
C GLY A 211 -13.54 28.50 -15.28
N GLN A 212 -13.19 29.25 -14.23
CA GLN A 212 -13.33 30.72 -14.22
C GLN A 212 -12.32 31.44 -15.12
N ARG A 213 -11.07 30.93 -15.23
CA ARG A 213 -10.09 31.50 -16.16
C ARG A 213 -10.49 31.33 -17.63
N PHE A 214 -11.05 30.18 -17.99
CA PHE A 214 -11.52 29.94 -19.36
C PHE A 214 -12.77 30.76 -19.70
N THR A 215 -13.76 30.82 -18.81
CA THR A 215 -14.98 31.63 -19.04
C THR A 215 -14.70 33.13 -19.08
N LYS A 216 -13.78 33.66 -18.26
CA LYS A 216 -13.40 35.08 -18.32
C LYS A 216 -12.67 35.45 -19.61
N LYS A 217 -11.91 34.53 -20.21
CA LYS A 217 -11.19 34.73 -21.48
C LYS A 217 -12.11 34.71 -22.71
N ILE A 218 -13.26 34.04 -22.63
CA ILE A 218 -14.26 34.00 -23.72
C ILE A 218 -15.11 35.29 -23.73
N HIS A 219 -15.42 35.87 -22.57
CA HIS A 219 -16.21 37.11 -22.48
C HIS A 219 -15.39 38.41 -22.68
N SER A 220 -14.12 38.29 -23.05
CA SER A 220 -13.22 39.42 -23.32
C SER A 220 -12.74 39.47 -24.78
N LEU A 221 -13.44 38.78 -25.68
CA LEU A 221 -13.31 38.85 -27.13
C LEU A 221 -14.55 39.49 -27.74
#